data_AF-A0A252CQ35-F1
#
_entry.id   AF-A0A252CQ35-F1
#
_cell.length_a   1.000
_cell.length_b   1.000
_cell.length_c   1.000
_cell.angle_alpha   90.00
_cell.angle_beta   90.00
_cell.angle_gamma   90.00
#
_symmetry.space_group_name_H-M   'P 1'
#
loop_
_entity.id
_entity.type
_entity.pdbx_description
1 polymer ?
#
loop_
_entity_poly.entity_id
_entity_poly.type
_entity_poly.pdbx_seq_one_letter_code
_entity_poly.pdbx_strand_id
1 'polypeptide(L)'
;MTADVTTATPDFAALSQAAATYRGEGGKLPSASLMVDALLAAEKAAKQQRLTYNFDSLVGKWRLCFATGTRKVRKRGGIVLGKGLYMPKFAAAHISFSASSEQDLGRGEIGNQVQVGPVLVKLTGPAKYLGKKNLLAFDFTQMQISLLSRVVYNGQIRSGKVQNGDFYNQPIPLLSLSGYSE
;
A
#
# COMPACT_ATOMS: atom_id res chain seq x y z
N MET A 1 -38.88 8.13 21.35
CA MET A 1 -37.79 7.12 21.34
C MET A 1 -36.72 7.63 20.39
N THR A 2 -35.79 8.42 20.93
CA THR A 2 -34.66 8.99 20.20
C THR A 2 -33.52 7.97 20.25
N ALA A 3 -33.16 7.42 19.09
CA ALA A 3 -32.05 6.51 18.96
C ALA A 3 -30.74 7.28 19.14
N ASP A 4 -30.02 6.94 20.19
CA ASP A 4 -28.68 7.43 20.48
C ASP A 4 -27.73 6.84 19.44
N VAL A 5 -27.27 7.67 18.50
CA VAL A 5 -26.25 7.27 17.53
C VAL A 5 -24.91 7.41 18.24
N THR A 6 -24.51 6.36 18.97
CA THR A 6 -23.14 6.25 19.49
C THR A 6 -22.20 6.21 18.28
N THR A 7 -21.61 7.35 17.95
CA THR A 7 -20.44 7.42 17.08
C THR A 7 -19.34 6.63 17.77
N ALA A 8 -19.17 5.37 17.36
CA ALA A 8 -18.04 4.56 17.78
C ALA A 8 -16.77 5.28 17.33
N THR A 9 -16.09 5.94 18.28
CA THR A 9 -14.73 6.42 18.08
C THR A 9 -13.91 5.22 17.63
N PRO A 10 -13.32 5.23 16.43
CA PRO A 10 -12.56 4.08 15.97
C PRO A 10 -11.40 3.87 16.94
N ASP A 11 -11.23 2.63 17.40
CA ASP A 11 -10.13 2.28 18.31
C ASP A 11 -8.81 2.28 17.54
N PHE A 12 -8.30 3.48 17.27
CA PHE A 12 -7.01 3.73 16.64
C PHE A 12 -5.84 3.44 17.60
N ALA A 13 -6.11 3.12 18.87
CA ALA A 13 -5.08 2.81 19.85
C ALA A 13 -4.33 1.53 19.45
N ALA A 14 -5.02 0.51 18.94
CA ALA A 14 -4.40 -0.70 18.43
C ALA A 14 -3.43 -0.43 17.26
N LEU A 15 -3.81 0.44 16.31
CA LEU A 15 -2.94 0.80 15.18
C LEU A 15 -1.71 1.59 15.65
N SER A 16 -1.90 2.52 16.58
CA SER A 16 -0.82 3.33 17.16
C SER A 16 0.16 2.47 17.97
N GLN A 17 -0.36 1.55 18.79
CA GLN A 17 0.42 0.60 19.55
C GLN A 17 1.24 -0.33 18.64
N ALA A 18 0.63 -0.86 17.57
CA ALA A 18 1.35 -1.67 16.61
C ALA A 18 2.47 -0.88 15.92
N ALA A 19 2.22 0.37 15.51
CA ALA A 19 3.23 1.22 14.90
C ALA A 19 4.41 1.49 15.85
N ALA A 20 4.14 1.86 17.11
CA ALA A 20 5.17 2.07 18.14
C ALA A 20 6.02 0.81 18.37
N THR A 21 5.37 -0.35 18.50
CA THR A 21 6.07 -1.63 18.69
C THR A 21 6.98 -1.99 17.51
N TYR A 22 6.57 -1.67 16.28
CA TYR A 22 7.38 -1.87 15.07
C TYR A 22 8.52 -0.87 14.90
N ARG A 23 8.42 0.31 15.53
CA ARG A 23 9.49 1.32 15.61
C ARG A 23 10.54 1.00 16.68
N GLY A 24 10.27 0.01 17.54
CA GLY A 24 11.19 -0.41 18.59
C GLY A 24 10.91 0.23 19.96
N GLU A 25 9.78 0.92 20.11
CA GLU A 25 9.38 1.60 21.36
C GLU A 25 8.91 0.61 22.45
N GLY A 26 9.05 -0.70 22.23
CA GLY A 26 8.61 -1.75 23.14
C GLY A 26 7.10 -2.00 23.09
N GLY A 27 6.61 -2.86 23.98
CA GLY A 27 5.19 -3.21 24.08
C GLY A 27 4.80 -4.53 23.41
N LYS A 28 3.58 -4.98 23.73
CA LYS A 28 2.99 -6.21 23.18
C LYS A 28 2.29 -5.88 21.86
N LEU A 29 2.56 -6.66 20.82
CA LEU A 29 1.80 -6.54 19.56
C LEU A 29 0.32 -6.87 19.81
N PRO A 30 -0.62 -6.07 19.29
CA PRO A 30 -2.03 -6.44 19.24
C PRO A 30 -2.24 -7.79 18.57
N SER A 31 -3.33 -8.49 18.90
CA SER A 31 -3.68 -9.71 18.18
C SER A 31 -4.00 -9.40 16.70
N ALA A 32 -3.77 -10.37 15.81
CA ALA A 32 -4.05 -10.18 14.39
C ALA A 32 -5.53 -9.86 14.12
N SER A 33 -6.45 -10.45 14.90
CA SER A 33 -7.89 -10.15 14.81
C SER A 33 -8.18 -8.69 15.19
N LEU A 34 -7.61 -8.20 16.31
CA LEU A 34 -7.79 -6.82 16.75
C LEU A 34 -7.24 -5.84 15.71
N MET A 35 -6.10 -6.15 15.07
CA MET A 35 -5.56 -5.35 13.98
C MET A 35 -6.49 -5.31 12.77
N VAL A 36 -7.05 -6.44 12.35
CA VAL A 36 -8.00 -6.50 11.23
C VAL A 36 -9.23 -5.65 11.53
N ASP A 37 -9.79 -5.77 12.73
CA ASP A 37 -10.95 -5.01 13.15
C ASP A 37 -10.66 -3.50 13.20
N ALA A 38 -9.51 -3.10 13.74
CA ALA A 38 -9.07 -1.71 13.78
C ALA A 38 -8.83 -1.13 12.38
N LEU A 39 -8.24 -1.90 11.45
CA LEU A 39 -8.07 -1.49 10.05
C LEU A 39 -9.42 -1.30 9.35
N LEU A 40 -10.36 -2.24 9.55
CA LEU A 40 -11.71 -2.14 9.00
C LEU A 40 -12.49 -0.94 9.58
N ALA A 41 -12.33 -0.67 10.88
CA ALA A 41 -12.93 0.50 11.52
C ALA A 41 -12.36 1.80 10.95
N ALA A 42 -11.03 1.88 10.78
CA ALA A 42 -10.37 3.02 10.16
C ALA A 42 -10.85 3.26 8.72
N GLU A 43 -10.98 2.20 7.91
CA GLU A 43 -11.48 2.30 6.54
C GLU A 43 -12.94 2.80 6.50
N LYS A 44 -13.81 2.25 7.36
CA LYS A 44 -15.21 2.69 7.48
C LYS A 44 -15.31 4.15 7.88
N ALA A 45 -14.54 4.58 8.88
CA ALA A 45 -14.52 5.96 9.36
C ALA A 45 -14.06 6.92 8.25
N ALA A 46 -12.97 6.59 7.53
CA ALA A 46 -12.46 7.40 6.43
C ALA A 46 -13.49 7.56 5.29
N LYS A 47 -14.23 6.49 4.98
CA LYS A 47 -15.32 6.52 3.99
C LYS A 47 -16.51 7.36 4.46
N GLN A 48 -16.94 7.21 5.70
CA GLN A 48 -18.05 7.97 6.29
C GLN A 48 -17.75 9.48 6.32
N GLN A 49 -16.53 9.83 6.71
CA GLN A 49 -16.04 11.21 6.78
C GLN A 49 -15.66 11.78 5.41
N ARG A 50 -15.69 10.97 4.34
CA ARG A 50 -15.26 11.34 2.98
C ARG A 50 -13.88 12.00 2.98
N LEU A 51 -12.97 11.47 3.81
CA LEU A 51 -11.61 11.97 3.89
C LEU A 51 -10.98 11.89 2.52
N THR A 52 -10.40 13.01 2.08
CA THR A 52 -9.68 13.11 0.82
C THR A 52 -8.24 13.40 1.17
N TYR A 53 -7.32 12.55 0.71
CA TYR A 53 -5.90 12.76 0.96
C TYR A 53 -5.25 13.42 -0.25
N ASN A 54 -4.21 14.21 -0.03
CA ASN A 54 -3.35 14.72 -1.08
C ASN A 54 -2.23 13.71 -1.35
N PHE A 55 -1.68 13.72 -2.56
CA PHE A 55 -0.56 12.82 -2.90
C PHE A 55 0.65 13.06 -1.99
N ASP A 56 0.88 14.30 -1.58
CA ASP A 56 1.97 14.67 -0.66
C ASP A 56 1.90 13.92 0.68
N SER A 57 0.69 13.56 1.13
CA SER A 57 0.51 12.75 2.35
C SER A 57 0.99 11.31 2.19
N LEU A 58 1.20 10.84 0.96
CA LEU A 58 1.74 9.51 0.65
C LEU A 58 3.26 9.56 0.42
N VAL A 59 3.84 10.73 0.12
CA VAL A 59 5.27 10.86 -0.17
C VAL A 59 6.11 10.44 1.02
N GLY A 60 7.14 9.64 0.76
CA GLY A 60 8.04 9.10 1.77
C GLY A 60 8.19 7.59 1.68
N LYS A 61 8.80 7.01 2.73
CA LYS A 61 9.09 5.59 2.83
C LYS A 61 8.29 4.97 3.96
N TRP A 62 7.45 4.01 3.62
CA TRP A 62 6.53 3.33 4.53
C TRP A 62 7.00 1.90 4.74
N ARG A 63 7.05 1.47 5.99
CA ARG A 63 7.34 0.08 6.35
C ARG A 63 6.04 -0.71 6.40
N LEU A 64 5.98 -1.84 5.70
CA LEU A 64 4.86 -2.77 5.80
C LEU A 64 5.01 -3.60 7.08
N CYS A 65 4.10 -3.39 8.02
CA CYS A 65 4.12 -4.06 9.32
C CYS A 65 3.10 -5.21 9.40
N PHE A 66 1.97 -5.08 8.70
CA PHE A 66 0.87 -6.03 8.75
C PHE A 66 0.24 -6.17 7.37
N ALA A 67 -0.08 -7.40 6.96
CA ALA A 67 -0.70 -7.70 5.69
C ALA A 67 -1.95 -8.55 5.89
N THR A 68 -3.02 -8.22 5.18
CA THR A 68 -4.26 -9.00 5.18
C THR A 68 -4.54 -9.49 3.78
N GLY A 69 -4.72 -10.80 3.60
CA GLY A 69 -5.24 -11.32 2.34
C GLY A 69 -6.70 -10.88 2.15
N THR A 70 -7.15 -10.80 0.90
CA THR A 70 -8.55 -10.55 0.56
C THR A 70 -9.16 -11.82 0.00
N ARG A 71 -10.29 -12.28 0.55
CA ARG A 71 -11.08 -13.39 0.00
C ARG A 71 -12.36 -12.84 -0.63
N LYS A 72 -12.52 -13.06 -1.94
CA LYS A 72 -13.77 -12.72 -2.65
C LYS A 72 -14.86 -13.69 -2.19
N VAL A 73 -15.96 -13.17 -1.64
CA VAL A 73 -17.10 -14.00 -1.24
C VAL A 73 -17.92 -14.31 -2.49
N ARG A 74 -17.97 -15.59 -2.87
CA ARG A 74 -18.67 -16.04 -4.10
C ARG A 74 -20.19 -15.78 -4.11
N LYS A 75 -20.82 -15.52 -2.96
CA LYS A 75 -22.30 -15.43 -2.84
C LYS A 75 -22.87 -14.03 -2.62
N ARG A 76 -22.06 -13.04 -2.26
CA ARG A 76 -22.43 -11.63 -2.08
C ARG A 76 -21.19 -10.86 -2.48
N GLY A 77 -21.24 -9.99 -3.49
CA GLY A 77 -20.09 -9.33 -4.12
C GLY A 77 -19.26 -8.41 -3.20
N GLY A 78 -18.79 -8.93 -2.07
CA GLY A 78 -17.98 -8.27 -1.07
C GLY A 78 -16.64 -8.98 -0.90
N ILE A 79 -15.64 -8.19 -0.52
CA ILE A 79 -14.30 -8.64 -0.17
C ILE A 79 -14.26 -8.82 1.35
N VAL A 80 -13.87 -10.00 1.82
CA VAL A 80 -13.63 -10.26 3.25
C VAL A 80 -12.12 -10.28 3.49
N LEU A 81 -11.66 -9.54 4.49
CA LEU A 81 -10.28 -9.61 4.95
C LEU A 81 -10.00 -10.96 5.61
N GLY A 82 -8.87 -11.57 5.27
CA GLY A 82 -8.35 -12.77 5.92
C GLY A 82 -7.81 -12.49 7.32
N LYS A 83 -7.29 -13.53 7.98
CA LYS A 83 -6.84 -13.50 9.38
C LYS A 83 -5.71 -12.50 9.69
N GLY A 84 -5.04 -11.98 8.66
CA GLY A 84 -3.92 -11.06 8.79
C GLY A 84 -2.63 -11.73 9.25
N LEU A 85 -1.49 -11.17 8.86
CA LEU A 85 -0.16 -11.63 9.23
C LEU A 85 0.77 -10.44 9.46
N TYR A 86 1.51 -10.50 10.55
CA TYR A 86 2.58 -9.56 10.83
C TYR A 86 3.80 -9.86 9.97
N MET A 87 4.43 -8.83 9.42
CA MET A 87 5.67 -9.01 8.68
C MET A 87 6.80 -9.41 9.63
N PRO A 88 7.58 -10.45 9.30
CA PRO A 88 8.70 -10.84 10.13
C PRO A 88 9.76 -9.73 10.16
N LYS A 89 10.35 -9.48 11.34
CA LYS A 89 11.36 -8.42 11.51
C LYS A 89 12.57 -8.57 10.58
N PHE A 90 12.88 -9.80 10.17
CA PHE A 90 13.98 -10.13 9.26
C PHE A 90 13.65 -9.93 7.76
N ALA A 91 12.38 -9.73 7.41
CA ALA A 91 11.92 -9.43 6.06
C ALA A 91 11.36 -8.01 6.02
N ALA A 92 12.23 -7.02 5.81
CA ALA A 92 11.84 -5.63 5.81
C ALA A 92 11.23 -5.25 4.45
N ALA A 93 9.90 -5.25 4.39
CA ALA A 93 9.14 -4.77 3.24
C ALA A 93 8.85 -3.27 3.38
N HIS A 94 9.11 -2.50 2.33
CA HIS A 94 8.87 -1.07 2.26
C HIS A 94 8.15 -0.72 0.96
N ILE A 95 7.22 0.21 1.07
CA ILE A 95 6.64 0.91 -0.07
C ILE A 95 7.06 2.38 0.00
N SER A 96 7.45 2.98 -1.11
CA SER A 96 7.88 4.36 -1.17
C SER A 96 7.17 5.11 -2.28
N PHE A 97 6.91 6.39 -2.05
CA PHE A 97 6.35 7.30 -3.05
C PHE A 97 7.21 8.54 -3.13
N SER A 98 7.49 8.98 -4.36
CA SER A 98 8.20 10.22 -4.63
C SER A 98 7.46 11.03 -5.69
N ALA A 99 7.37 12.34 -5.50
CA ALA A 99 6.74 13.24 -6.47
C ALA A 99 7.66 13.52 -7.66
N SER A 100 7.08 13.55 -8.86
CA SER A 100 7.78 13.88 -10.10
C SER A 100 7.57 15.36 -10.45
N SER A 101 8.35 16.26 -9.85
CA SER A 101 8.21 17.73 -9.97
C SER A 101 6.86 18.30 -9.48
N GLU A 102 6.84 19.59 -9.11
CA GLU A 102 5.64 20.25 -8.57
C GLU A 102 4.55 20.51 -9.63
N GLN A 103 4.89 20.45 -10.91
CA GLN A 103 3.96 20.74 -12.00
C GLN A 103 2.99 19.59 -12.30
N ASP A 104 3.28 18.38 -11.82
CA ASP A 104 2.52 17.17 -12.08
C ASP A 104 1.71 16.72 -10.85
N LEU A 105 0.71 17.51 -10.47
CA LEU A 105 -0.18 17.22 -9.33
C LEU A 105 -0.74 15.77 -9.39
N GLY A 106 -0.30 14.94 -8.44
CA GLY A 106 -0.74 13.55 -8.32
C GLY A 106 0.00 12.55 -9.24
N ARG A 107 1.13 12.91 -9.84
CA ARG A 107 2.03 11.94 -10.49
C ARG A 107 3.31 11.77 -9.67
N GLY A 108 3.94 10.61 -9.82
CA GLY A 108 5.16 10.30 -9.12
C GLY A 108 5.69 8.92 -9.47
N GLU A 109 6.57 8.42 -8.61
CA GLU A 109 7.08 7.06 -8.69
C GLU A 109 6.67 6.27 -7.45
N ILE A 110 6.41 4.98 -7.67
CA ILE A 110 6.27 3.99 -6.60
C ILE A 110 7.55 3.17 -6.53
N GLY A 111 7.95 2.82 -5.31
CA GLY A 111 8.93 1.77 -5.04
C GLY A 111 8.33 0.72 -4.13
N ASN A 112 8.53 -0.55 -4.44
CA ASN A 112 8.26 -1.66 -3.53
C ASN A 112 9.56 -2.43 -3.31
N GLN A 113 10.02 -2.51 -2.08
CA GLN A 113 11.31 -3.08 -1.72
C GLN A 113 11.13 -4.13 -0.64
N VAL A 114 11.71 -5.31 -0.84
CA VAL A 114 11.77 -6.37 0.16
C VAL A 114 13.23 -6.72 0.41
N GLN A 115 13.64 -6.68 1.68
CA GLN A 115 14.97 -7.10 2.11
C GLN A 115 14.87 -8.34 2.97
N VAL A 116 15.56 -9.41 2.59
CA VAL A 116 15.69 -10.65 3.37
C VAL A 116 17.16 -10.98 3.50
N GLY A 117 17.72 -10.78 4.69
CA GLY A 117 19.16 -10.94 4.93
C GLY A 117 19.99 -10.07 3.97
N PRO A 118 20.97 -10.65 3.25
CA PRO A 118 21.83 -9.90 2.34
C PRO A 118 21.17 -9.59 0.98
N VAL A 119 19.97 -10.13 0.71
CA VAL A 119 19.28 -9.98 -0.57
C VAL A 119 18.27 -8.83 -0.47
N LEU A 120 18.36 -7.91 -1.43
CA LEU A 120 17.42 -6.83 -1.64
C LEU A 120 16.75 -7.00 -3.00
N VAL A 121 15.42 -7.01 -3.03
CA VAL A 121 14.66 -6.89 -4.27
C VAL A 121 13.90 -5.59 -4.23
N LYS A 122 14.02 -4.78 -5.29
CA LYS A 122 13.33 -3.50 -5.44
C LYS A 122 12.63 -3.46 -6.80
N LEU A 123 11.35 -3.10 -6.78
CA LEU A 123 10.53 -2.83 -7.96
C LEU A 123 10.21 -1.34 -7.97
N THR A 124 10.30 -0.69 -9.13
CA THR A 124 9.94 0.72 -9.28
C THR A 124 9.17 0.98 -10.56
N GLY A 125 8.41 2.06 -10.58
CA GLY A 125 7.76 2.56 -11.79
C GLY A 125 6.81 3.72 -11.51
N PRO A 126 6.05 4.18 -12.51
CA PRO A 126 5.20 5.36 -12.39
C PRO A 126 4.00 5.11 -11.46
N ALA A 127 3.56 6.18 -10.81
CA ALA A 127 2.39 6.21 -9.95
C ALA A 127 1.52 7.44 -10.28
N LYS A 128 0.20 7.24 -10.28
CA LYS A 128 -0.81 8.28 -10.53
C LYS A 128 -1.88 8.20 -9.45
N TYR A 129 -2.06 9.29 -8.73
CA TYR A 129 -2.99 9.42 -7.62
C TYR A 129 -4.18 10.31 -7.98
N LEU A 130 -5.39 9.75 -7.89
CA LEU A 130 -6.65 10.48 -8.03
C LEU A 130 -7.18 10.87 -6.65
N GLY A 131 -6.77 12.05 -6.15
CA GLY A 131 -7.16 12.54 -4.83
C GLY A 131 -8.66 12.47 -4.56
N LYS A 132 -9.52 12.92 -5.49
CA LYS A 132 -11.00 12.88 -5.33
C LYS A 132 -11.58 11.50 -5.02
N LYS A 133 -10.89 10.41 -5.41
CA LYS A 133 -11.35 9.04 -5.18
C LYS A 133 -10.45 8.25 -4.23
N ASN A 134 -9.38 8.87 -3.71
CA ASN A 134 -8.26 8.21 -3.03
C ASN A 134 -7.76 6.96 -3.78
N LEU A 135 -7.74 7.02 -5.13
CA LEU A 135 -7.30 5.90 -5.95
C LEU A 135 -5.85 6.11 -6.38
N LEU A 136 -5.03 5.11 -6.12
CA LEU A 136 -3.65 5.06 -6.57
C LEU A 136 -3.54 4.01 -7.69
N ALA A 137 -3.12 4.45 -8.88
CA ALA A 137 -2.72 3.58 -9.97
C ALA A 137 -1.20 3.57 -10.05
N PHE A 138 -0.61 2.42 -10.35
CA PHE A 138 0.83 2.28 -10.50
C PHE A 138 1.15 1.13 -11.46
N ASP A 139 2.34 1.17 -12.05
CA ASP A 139 2.89 0.06 -12.83
C ASP A 139 4.35 -0.13 -12.44
N PHE A 140 4.78 -1.38 -12.25
CA PHE A 140 6.19 -1.68 -11.97
C PHE A 140 6.88 -2.01 -13.29
N THR A 141 7.84 -1.17 -13.68
CA THR A 141 8.54 -1.27 -14.96
C THR A 141 10.00 -1.65 -14.81
N GLN A 142 10.61 -1.40 -13.65
CA GLN A 142 12.01 -1.69 -13.36
C GLN A 142 12.14 -2.63 -12.16
N MET A 143 13.11 -3.53 -12.22
CA MET A 143 13.51 -4.40 -11.12
C MET A 143 15.01 -4.30 -10.88
N GLN A 144 15.36 -4.22 -9.60
CA GLN A 144 16.74 -4.23 -9.12
C GLN A 144 16.89 -5.33 -8.07
N ILE A 145 17.94 -6.14 -8.21
CA ILE A 145 18.33 -7.13 -7.20
C ILE A 145 19.72 -6.77 -6.72
N SER A 146 19.89 -6.69 -5.40
CA SER A 146 21.19 -6.47 -4.77
C SER A 146 21.53 -7.60 -3.80
N LEU A 147 22.80 -7.99 -3.77
CA LEU A 147 23.37 -8.94 -2.82
C LEU A 147 24.51 -8.24 -2.07
N LEU A 148 24.49 -8.24 -0.73
CA LEU A 148 25.50 -7.56 0.10
C LEU A 148 25.72 -6.10 -0.33
N SER A 149 24.61 -5.40 -0.61
CA SER A 149 24.61 -4.01 -1.09
C SER A 149 25.23 -3.77 -2.48
N ARG A 150 25.61 -4.83 -3.20
CA ARG A 150 26.05 -4.73 -4.60
C ARG A 150 24.88 -5.07 -5.51
N VAL A 151 24.61 -4.21 -6.50
CA VAL A 151 23.59 -4.45 -7.51
C VAL A 151 24.08 -5.56 -8.45
N VAL A 152 23.38 -6.70 -8.45
CA VAL A 152 23.70 -7.85 -9.32
C VAL A 152 22.78 -7.92 -10.53
N TYR A 153 21.63 -7.25 -10.45
CA TYR A 153 20.69 -7.13 -11.56
C TYR A 153 20.00 -5.76 -11.49
N ASN A 154 19.85 -5.13 -12.65
CA ASN A 154 19.05 -3.93 -12.84
C ASN A 154 18.50 -3.98 -14.27
N GLY A 155 17.18 -4.11 -14.41
CA GLY A 155 16.58 -4.31 -15.71
C GLY A 155 15.09 -4.02 -15.74
N GLN A 156 14.57 -3.88 -16.95
CA GLN A 156 13.15 -3.69 -17.19
C GLN A 156 12.40 -5.02 -17.00
N ILE A 157 11.25 -4.97 -16.34
CA ILE A 157 10.39 -6.14 -16.12
C ILE A 157 9.57 -6.47 -17.38
N ARG A 158 9.21 -5.44 -18.16
CA ARG A 158 8.38 -5.57 -19.36
C ARG A 158 9.24 -5.43 -20.63
N SER A 159 9.24 -6.47 -21.47
CA SER A 159 9.92 -6.50 -22.78
C SER A 159 9.08 -5.87 -23.92
N GLY A 160 8.07 -5.02 -23.65
CA GLY A 160 7.07 -4.65 -24.67
C GLY A 160 6.45 -3.25 -24.57
N LYS A 161 6.70 -2.45 -25.61
CA LYS A 161 5.91 -1.39 -26.29
C LYS A 161 5.13 -0.30 -25.53
N VAL A 162 4.93 -0.34 -24.22
CA VAL A 162 4.26 0.76 -23.49
C VAL A 162 5.34 1.65 -22.87
N GLN A 163 5.76 2.68 -23.61
CA GLN A 163 6.65 3.71 -23.09
C GLN A 163 5.96 4.47 -21.95
N ASN A 164 6.72 4.90 -20.94
CA ASN A 164 6.23 5.67 -19.77
C ASN A 164 5.28 6.83 -20.11
N GLY A 165 5.36 7.40 -21.34
CA GLY A 165 4.47 8.45 -21.83
C GLY A 165 3.00 8.04 -21.98
N ASP A 166 2.68 6.74 -22.06
CA ASP A 166 1.30 6.26 -22.21
C ASP A 166 0.60 6.08 -20.85
N PHE A 167 1.33 5.66 -19.80
CA PHE A 167 0.74 5.36 -18.47
C PHE A 167 -0.10 6.52 -17.89
N TYR A 168 0.40 7.76 -17.98
CA TYR A 168 -0.29 8.92 -17.41
C TYR A 168 -1.53 9.35 -18.18
N ASN A 169 -1.64 8.95 -19.45
CA ASN A 169 -2.74 9.29 -20.33
C ASN A 169 -3.82 8.20 -20.36
N GLN A 170 -3.52 6.99 -19.88
CA GLN A 170 -4.48 5.89 -19.81
C GLN A 170 -5.56 6.09 -18.72
N PRO A 171 -6.81 5.66 -19.00
CA PRO A 171 -7.86 5.61 -17.99
C PRO A 171 -7.60 4.48 -16.98
N ILE A 172 -7.76 4.77 -15.70
CA ILE A 172 -7.43 3.86 -14.58
C ILE A 172 -8.13 2.49 -14.58
N PRO A 173 -9.38 2.33 -15.07
CA PRO A 173 -9.96 0.99 -15.22
C PRO A 173 -9.08 0.04 -16.05
N LEU A 174 -8.35 0.56 -17.04
CA LEU A 174 -7.47 -0.21 -17.90
C LEU A 174 -6.15 -0.60 -17.20
N LEU A 175 -5.63 0.27 -16.34
CA LEU A 175 -4.41 0.03 -15.56
C LEU A 175 -4.59 -1.07 -14.51
N SER A 176 -5.82 -1.25 -14.01
CA SER A 176 -6.15 -2.29 -13.00
C SER A 176 -6.25 -3.72 -13.56
N LEU A 177 -6.37 -3.88 -14.89
CA LEU A 177 -6.61 -5.17 -15.56
C LEU A 177 -5.38 -5.77 -16.24
N SER A 178 -4.29 -5.00 -16.42
CA SER A 178 -3.06 -5.50 -17.04
C SER A 178 -2.26 -6.50 -16.18
N GLY A 179 -2.70 -6.77 -14.94
CA GLY A 179 -2.05 -7.71 -14.01
C GLY A 179 -2.60 -9.14 -14.04
N TYR A 180 -3.61 -9.43 -14.87
CA TYR A 180 -4.23 -10.75 -14.97
C TYR A 180 -4.49 -11.11 -16.44
N SER A 181 -3.42 -11.40 -17.18
CA SER A 181 -3.53 -12.16 -18.42
C SER A 181 -2.43 -13.23 -18.44
N GLU A 182 -2.76 -14.37 -17.84
CA GLU A 182 -2.38 -15.68 -18.37
C GLU A 182 -3.67 -16.39 -18.77
#